data_AF-A0A3L6PQR2-F1
#
_entry.id   AF-A0A3L6PQR2-F1
#
_cell.length_a   1.000
_cell.length_b   1.000
_cell.length_c   1.000
_cell.angle_alpha   90.00
_cell.angle_beta   90.00
_cell.angle_gamma   90.00
#
_symmetry.space_group_name_H-M   'P 1'
#
loop_
_entity.id
_entity.type
_entity.pdbx_description
1 polymer ?
#
loop_
_entity_poly.entity_id
_entity_poly.type
_entity_poly.pdbx_seq_one_letter_code
_entity_poly.pdbx_strand_id
1 'polypeptide(L)'
;MAIVSMEKHEMRDWAALPRDIMLEILGWLRQVDVLRGAGLACAPWWRAAVEEPALWRTIDVAFNEDDHIDRQAWEASGDGAGCRGP
;
A
#
# COMPACT_ATOMS: atom_id res chain seq x y z
N MET A 1 -13.36 -38.02 -12.21
CA MET A 1 -14.22 -37.65 -13.35
C MET A 1 -14.52 -36.18 -13.22
N ALA A 2 -14.23 -35.40 -14.27
CA ALA A 2 -14.08 -33.96 -14.29
C ALA A 2 -15.29 -33.16 -13.79
N ILE A 3 -15.02 -32.07 -13.07
CA ILE A 3 -15.50 -30.74 -13.48
C ILE A 3 -14.33 -29.75 -13.31
N VAL A 4 -13.44 -29.73 -14.31
CA VAL A 4 -12.63 -28.54 -14.62
C VAL A 4 -13.45 -27.76 -15.63
N SER A 5 -13.96 -26.60 -15.24
CA SER A 5 -14.23 -25.45 -16.11
C SER A 5 -14.81 -24.32 -15.28
N MET A 6 -13.92 -23.49 -14.74
CA MET A 6 -14.14 -22.05 -14.77
C MET A 6 -12.88 -21.52 -15.42
N GLU A 7 -13.06 -20.86 -16.56
CA GLU A 7 -12.01 -20.17 -17.28
C GLU A 7 -11.24 -19.32 -16.28
N LYS A 8 -10.01 -19.78 -15.98
CA LYS A 8 -9.10 -19.09 -15.08
C LYS A 8 -8.73 -17.83 -15.85
N HIS A 9 -9.45 -16.73 -15.63
CA HIS A 9 -8.94 -15.42 -15.96
C HIS A 9 -7.49 -15.45 -15.48
N GLU A 10 -6.52 -15.31 -16.39
CA GLU A 10 -5.09 -15.42 -16.08
C GLU A 10 -4.70 -14.21 -15.23
N MET A 11 -5.27 -14.10 -14.03
CA MET A 11 -4.88 -13.14 -13.03
C MET A 11 -3.47 -13.54 -12.65
N ARG A 12 -2.53 -12.73 -13.12
CA ARG A 12 -1.14 -12.79 -12.72
C ARG A 12 -1.12 -12.89 -11.20
N ASP A 13 -0.50 -13.95 -10.68
CA ASP A 13 -0.27 -14.07 -9.25
C ASP A 13 0.82 -13.07 -8.84
N TRP A 14 0.38 -11.87 -8.46
CA TRP A 14 1.28 -10.80 -8.05
C TRP A 14 2.03 -11.13 -6.75
N ALA A 15 1.51 -12.05 -5.93
CA ALA A 15 2.15 -12.45 -4.68
C ALA A 15 3.30 -13.45 -4.90
N ALA A 16 3.30 -14.16 -6.02
CA ALA A 16 4.34 -15.13 -6.39
C ALA A 16 5.50 -14.54 -7.21
N LEU A 17 5.56 -13.20 -7.37
CA LEU A 17 6.68 -12.58 -8.06
C LEU A 17 8.02 -12.84 -7.32
N PRO A 18 9.14 -12.89 -8.05
CA PRO A 18 10.45 -12.75 -7.46
C PRO A 18 10.59 -11.42 -6.69
N ARG A 19 11.38 -11.44 -5.61
CA ARG A 19 11.54 -10.30 -4.70
C ARG A 19 12.12 -9.07 -5.40
N ASP A 20 13.10 -9.28 -6.27
CA ASP A 20 13.75 -8.24 -7.08
C ASP A 20 12.75 -7.47 -7.95
N ILE A 21 11.82 -8.17 -8.61
CA ILE A 21 10.79 -7.52 -9.42
C ILE A 21 9.79 -6.76 -8.56
N MET A 22 9.43 -7.28 -7.38
CA MET A 22 8.61 -6.53 -6.42
C MET A 22 9.31 -5.23 -6.00
N LEU A 23 10.60 -5.27 -5.68
CA LEU A 23 11.36 -4.07 -5.31
C LEU A 23 11.44 -3.06 -6.44
N GLU A 24 11.60 -3.52 -7.69
CA GLU A 24 11.61 -2.64 -8.86
C GLU A 24 10.27 -1.91 -9.01
N ILE A 25 9.15 -2.62 -8.90
CA ILE A 25 7.81 -2.02 -8.95
C ILE A 25 7.61 -1.04 -7.80
N LEU A 26 7.99 -1.42 -6.57
CA LEU A 26 7.91 -0.55 -5.40
C LEU A 26 8.77 0.71 -5.56
N GLY A 27 9.91 0.62 -6.24
CA GLY A 27 10.78 1.75 -6.54
C GLY A 27 10.22 2.73 -7.58
N TRP A 28 9.24 2.32 -8.38
CA TRP A 28 8.53 3.22 -9.31
C TRP A 28 7.40 4.01 -8.65
N LEU A 29 6.93 3.55 -7.49
CA LEU A 29 5.84 4.16 -6.75
C LEU A 29 6.36 5.31 -5.87
N ARG A 30 5.49 6.29 -5.59
CA ARG A 30 5.78 7.25 -4.53
C ARG A 30 5.73 6.51 -3.19
N GLN A 31 6.48 7.00 -2.21
CA GLN A 31 6.54 6.40 -0.88
C GLN A 31 5.15 6.36 -0.21
N VAL A 32 4.30 7.36 -0.47
CA VAL A 32 2.91 7.36 0.01
C VAL A 32 2.08 6.23 -0.60
N ASP A 33 2.27 5.93 -1.89
CA ASP A 33 1.55 4.86 -2.59
C ASP A 33 2.03 3.48 -2.11
N VAL A 34 3.30 3.36 -1.73
CA VAL A 34 3.83 2.16 -1.09
C VAL A 34 3.22 1.98 0.30
N LEU A 35 3.22 3.03 1.13
CA LEU A 35 2.75 2.99 2.52
C LEU A 35 1.23 2.82 2.65
N ARG A 36 0.45 3.38 1.74
CA ARG A 36 -1.02 3.34 1.77
C ARG A 36 -1.63 2.33 0.80
N GLY A 37 -0.85 1.80 -0.13
CA GLY A 37 -1.32 0.94 -1.21
C GLY A 37 -0.52 -0.35 -1.34
N ALA A 38 0.43 -0.38 -2.27
CA ALA A 38 1.07 -1.62 -2.74
C ALA A 38 1.77 -2.41 -1.62
N GLY A 39 2.38 -1.73 -0.65
CA GLY A 39 3.02 -2.36 0.51
C GLY A 39 2.04 -3.07 1.44
N LEU A 40 0.73 -2.81 1.33
CA LEU A 40 -0.31 -3.43 2.16
C LEU A 40 -1.11 -4.50 1.41
N ALA A 41 -0.82 -4.75 0.14
CA ALA A 41 -1.62 -5.67 -0.69
C ALA A 41 -1.57 -7.12 -0.20
N CYS A 42 -0.39 -7.62 0.17
CA CYS A 42 -0.20 -8.95 0.76
C CYS A 42 1.13 -9.06 1.50
N ALA A 43 1.31 -10.13 2.28
CA ALA A 43 2.49 -10.31 3.13
C ALA A 43 3.85 -10.29 2.38
N PRO A 44 4.01 -10.90 1.19
CA PRO A 44 5.25 -10.78 0.41
C PRO A 44 5.60 -9.33 0.04
N TRP A 45 4.61 -8.54 -0.39
CA TRP A 45 4.79 -7.14 -0.76
C TRP A 45 5.12 -6.27 0.45
N TRP A 46 4.46 -6.52 1.58
CA TRP A 46 4.76 -5.85 2.84
C TRP A 46 6.20 -6.11 3.30
N ARG A 47 6.65 -7.38 3.24
CA ARG A 47 8.04 -7.73 3.57
C ARG A 47 9.03 -7.05 2.63
N ALA A 48 8.77 -7.09 1.32
CA ALA A 48 9.62 -6.42 0.33
C ALA A 48 9.73 -4.91 0.60
N ALA A 49 8.62 -4.26 0.95
CA ALA A 49 8.60 -2.84 1.29
C ALA A 49 9.38 -2.54 2.58
N VAL A 50 9.17 -3.30 3.66
CA VAL A 50 9.80 -3.02 4.97
C VAL A 50 11.29 -3.35 5.00
N GLU A 51 11.67 -4.47 4.39
CA GLU A 51 13.04 -5.00 4.49
C GLU A 51 14.02 -4.33 3.52
N GLU A 52 13.58 -3.48 2.59
CA GLU A 52 14.45 -2.81 1.62
C GLU A 52 14.75 -1.36 2.01
N PRO A 53 15.93 -1.04 2.57
CA PRO A 53 16.25 0.31 3.03
C PRO A 53 16.35 1.33 1.90
N ALA A 54 16.65 0.89 0.68
CA ALA A 54 16.79 1.77 -0.49
C ALA A 54 15.48 2.50 -0.83
N LEU A 55 14.33 1.90 -0.56
CA LEU A 55 13.01 2.51 -0.77
C LEU A 55 12.76 3.73 0.14
N TRP A 56 13.40 3.75 1.31
CA TRP A 56 13.13 4.74 2.37
C TRP A 56 14.24 5.77 2.54
N ARG A 57 15.33 5.68 1.76
CA ARG A 57 16.46 6.61 1.87
C ARG A 57 16.07 8.07 1.60
N THR A 58 15.03 8.28 0.82
CA THR A 58 14.47 9.60 0.56
C THR A 58 12.96 9.45 0.55
N ILE A 59 12.27 10.18 1.43
CA ILE A 59 10.82 10.18 1.52
C ILE A 59 10.38 11.58 1.15
N ASP A 60 9.65 11.69 0.04
CA ASP A 60 8.96 12.93 -0.29
C ASP A 60 7.71 13.03 0.58
N VAL A 61 7.67 14.04 1.46
CA VAL A 61 6.55 14.32 2.38
C VAL A 61 5.64 15.43 1.83
N ALA A 62 5.81 15.79 0.55
CA ALA A 62 4.93 16.74 -0.10
C ALA A 62 3.50 16.18 -0.15
N PHE A 63 2.58 16.90 0.48
CA PHE A 63 1.15 16.65 0.37
C PHE A 63 0.70 17.09 -1.02
N ASN A 64 0.20 16.16 -1.84
CA ASN A 64 -0.46 16.52 -3.08
C ASN A 64 -1.88 17.01 -2.76
N GLU A 65 -2.42 17.94 -3.55
CA GLU A 65 -3.79 18.44 -3.34
C GLU A 65 -4.83 17.32 -3.42
N ASP A 66 -4.53 16.26 -4.20
CA ASP A 66 -5.36 15.06 -4.35
C ASP A 66 -5.22 14.05 -3.18
N ASP A 67 -4.27 14.23 -2.26
CA ASP A 67 -4.12 13.42 -1.04
C ASP A 67 -5.16 13.88 0.00
N HIS A 68 -6.45 13.78 -0.36
CA HIS A 68 -7.54 14.08 0.53
C HIS A 68 -7.55 13.04 1.66
N ILE A 69 -6.92 13.37 2.79
CA ILE A 69 -7.37 12.78 4.05
C ILE A 69 -8.81 13.26 4.21
N ASP A 70 -9.76 12.34 4.05
CA ASP A 70 -11.19 12.59 4.28
C ASP A 70 -11.38 12.98 5.74
N ARG A 71 -11.12 14.25 6.04
CA ARG A 71 -11.29 14.85 7.36
C ARG A 71 -12.73 14.70 7.83
N GLN A 72 -13.67 14.66 6.89
CA GLN A 72 -15.08 14.37 7.16
C GLN A 72 -15.30 12.95 7.66
N ALA A 73 -14.55 11.95 7.18
CA ALA A 73 -14.64 10.58 7.69
C ALA A 73 -14.07 10.46 9.12
N TRP A 74 -12.97 11.16 9.43
CA TRP A 74 -12.42 11.24 10.79
C TRP A 74 -13.37 11.97 11.76
N GLU A 75 -13.92 13.11 11.34
CA GLU A 75 -14.89 13.88 12.12
C GLU A 75 -16.22 13.13 12.30
N ALA A 76 -16.66 12.35 11.31
CA ALA A 76 -17.83 11.47 11.40
C ALA A 76 -17.61 10.27 12.32
N SER A 77 -16.35 9.88 12.56
CA SER A 77 -16.00 8.76 13.43
C SER A 77 -16.18 9.07 14.93
N GLY A 78 -16.46 10.32 15.31
CA GLY A 78 -17.06 10.65 16.60
C GLY A 78 -16.20 10.43 17.85
N ASP A 79 -14.91 10.09 17.73
CA ASP A 79 -14.00 9.95 18.87
C ASP A 79 -13.40 11.30 19.26
N GLY A 80 -14.29 12.22 19.67
CA GLY A 80 -13.95 13.50 20.28
C GLY A 80 -13.43 13.35 21.72
N ALA A 81 -12.40 12.53 21.96
CA ALA A 81 -11.68 12.54 23.22
C ALA A 81 -10.72 13.73 23.24
N GLY A 82 -11.21 14.84 23.77
CA GLY A 82 -10.59 16.16 23.73
C GLY A 82 -9.18 16.22 24.31
N CYS A 83 -8.29 16.86 23.56
CA CYS A 83 -7.18 17.61 24.14
C CYS A 83 -7.57 19.09 24.11
N ARG A 84 -8.22 19.55 25.18
CA ARG A 84 -8.27 20.98 25.48
C ARG A 84 -6.90 21.36 26.03
N GLY A 85 -6.04 21.91 25.16
CA GLY A 85 -4.78 22.57 25.56
C GLY A 85 -5.05 23.84 26.39
N PRO A 86 -3.99 24.44 26.95
CA PRO A 86 -4.02 25.23 28.20
C PRO A 86 -5.02 26.39 28.23
#